data_AF-A0A6I5WFT7-F1
#
_entry.id   AF-A0A6I5WFT7-F1
#
_cell.length_a   1.000
_cell.length_b   1.000
_cell.length_c   1.000
_cell.angle_alpha   90.00
_cell.angle_beta   90.00
_cell.angle_gamma   90.00
#
_symmetry.space_group_name_H-M   'P 1'
#
loop_
_entity.id
_entity.type
_entity.pdbx_description
1 polymer ?
#
loop_
_entity_poly.entity_id
_entity_poly.type
_entity_poly.pdbx_seq_one_letter_code
_entity_poly.pdbx_strand_id
1 'polypeptide(L)'
;MPGFDVQPEAILTAGNNLATSGEDFLEQLAAFEAATAAYDGAWGDDTIGTYIGTAYVAVAQWALDCWHTVADELAAAGDDLVGVAEAYERVEADAFAALNALGESLG
;
A
#
# COMPACT_ATOMS: atom_id res chain seq x y z
N MET A 1 -20.96 -8.07 27.01
CA MET A 1 -20.30 -7.40 25.88
C MET A 1 -19.98 -8.49 24.88
N PRO A 2 -20.33 -8.35 23.58
CA PRO A 2 -19.73 -9.23 22.60
C PRO A 2 -18.21 -9.11 22.77
N GLY A 3 -17.53 -10.23 22.98
CA GLY A 3 -16.08 -10.25 23.17
C GLY A 3 -15.41 -9.63 21.95
N PHE A 4 -14.44 -8.77 22.19
CA PHE A 4 -13.54 -8.31 21.14
C PHE A 4 -12.70 -9.52 20.71
N ASP A 5 -13.02 -10.07 19.54
CA ASP A 5 -12.34 -11.21 18.93
C ASP A 5 -11.53 -10.70 17.75
N VAL A 6 -10.20 -10.81 17.86
CA VAL A 6 -9.26 -10.40 16.82
C VAL A 6 -8.77 -11.66 16.13
N GLN A 7 -8.68 -11.61 14.81
CA GLN A 7 -8.17 -12.71 13.99
C GLN A 7 -6.84 -12.28 13.36
N PRO A 8 -5.68 -12.43 14.05
CA PRO A 8 -4.40 -11.95 13.55
C PRO A 8 -4.04 -12.53 12.19
N GLU A 9 -4.31 -13.82 11.96
CA GLU A 9 -4.06 -14.48 10.67
C GLU A 9 -4.83 -13.83 9.51
N ALA A 10 -6.09 -13.44 9.75
CA ALA A 10 -6.90 -12.76 8.75
C ALA A 10 -6.37 -11.34 8.47
N ILE A 11 -5.90 -10.63 9.50
CA ILE A 11 -5.28 -9.31 9.37
C ILE A 11 -3.96 -9.41 8.62
N LEU A 12 -3.11 -10.38 8.95
CA LEU A 12 -1.83 -10.65 8.29
C LEU A 12 -2.04 -10.94 6.80
N THR A 13 -3.01 -11.80 6.49
CA THR A 13 -3.38 -12.13 5.11
C THR A 13 -3.85 -10.89 4.35
N ALA A 14 -4.69 -10.06 4.98
CA ALA A 14 -5.15 -8.82 4.38
C ALA A 14 -4.00 -7.83 4.13
N GLY A 15 -3.07 -7.69 5.08
CA GLY A 15 -1.88 -6.85 4.96
C GLY A 15 -0.99 -7.29 3.79
N ASN A 16 -0.66 -8.58 3.70
CA ASN A 16 0.15 -9.12 2.60
C ASN A 16 -0.53 -8.93 1.24
N ASN A 17 -1.84 -9.16 1.15
CA ASN A 17 -2.58 -8.95 -0.10
C ASN A 17 -2.58 -7.47 -0.52
N LEU A 18 -2.66 -6.55 0.45
CA LEU A 18 -2.66 -5.11 0.17
C LEU A 18 -1.28 -4.64 -0.28
N ALA A 19 -0.21 -5.10 0.38
CA ALA A 19 1.17 -4.83 -0.03
C ALA A 19 1.43 -5.35 -1.46
N THR A 20 1.05 -6.61 -1.75
CA THR A 20 1.16 -7.20 -3.09
C THR A 20 0.38 -6.38 -4.12
N SER A 21 -0.84 -5.96 -3.79
CA SER A 21 -1.66 -5.14 -4.70
C SER A 21 -1.03 -3.75 -4.95
N GLY A 22 -0.35 -3.18 -3.95
CA GLY A 22 0.41 -1.94 -4.08
C GLY A 22 1.60 -2.09 -5.03
N GLU A 23 2.37 -3.18 -4.90
CA GLU A 23 3.48 -3.52 -5.80
C GLU A 23 3.00 -3.72 -7.24
N ASP A 24 1.95 -4.54 -7.44
CA ASP A 24 1.35 -4.79 -8.75
C ASP A 24 0.83 -3.49 -9.40
N PHE A 25 0.26 -2.58 -8.59
CA PHE A 25 -0.22 -1.29 -9.08
C PHE A 25 0.95 -0.38 -9.49
N LEU A 26 2.05 -0.39 -8.73
CA LEU A 26 3.25 0.40 -9.04
C LEU A 26 3.91 -0.09 -10.35
N GLU A 27 3.96 -1.40 -10.60
CA GLU A 27 4.43 -1.95 -11.87
C GLU A 27 3.55 -1.47 -13.05
N GLN A 28 2.23 -1.56 -12.90
CA GLN A 28 1.29 -1.09 -13.92
C GLN A 28 1.40 0.42 -14.16
N LEU A 29 1.62 1.20 -13.10
CA LEU A 29 1.81 2.65 -13.18
C LEU A 29 3.09 3.00 -13.96
N ALA A 30 4.20 2.29 -13.73
CA ALA A 30 5.42 2.48 -14.50
C ALA A 30 5.23 2.18 -15.99
N ALA A 31 4.47 1.12 -16.32
CA ALA A 31 4.10 0.82 -17.70
C ALA A 31 3.23 1.92 -18.33
N PHE A 32 2.29 2.48 -17.55
CA PHE A 32 1.44 3.58 -17.97
C PHE A 32 2.23 4.89 -18.19
N GLU A 33 3.18 5.20 -17.30
CA GLU A 33 4.10 6.34 -17.44
C GLU A 33 4.91 6.22 -18.74
N ALA A 34 5.48 5.05 -19.02
CA ALA A 34 6.20 4.81 -20.26
C ALA A 34 5.31 4.99 -21.51
N ALA A 35 4.07 4.51 -21.46
CA ALA A 35 3.12 4.66 -22.56
C ALA A 35 2.69 6.13 -22.77
N THR A 36 2.52 6.89 -21.69
CA THR A 36 2.16 8.31 -21.76
C THR A 36 3.32 9.18 -22.24
N ALA A 37 4.55 8.89 -21.83
CA ALA A 37 5.74 9.58 -22.32
C ALA A 37 5.87 9.52 -23.87
N ALA A 38 5.33 8.49 -24.53
CA ALA A 38 5.33 8.37 -25.99
C ALA A 38 4.48 9.44 -26.71
N TYR A 39 3.62 10.17 -26.01
CA TYR A 39 2.81 11.26 -26.56
C TYR A 39 3.50 12.63 -26.48
N ASP A 40 4.71 12.71 -25.91
CA ASP A 40 5.47 13.95 -25.93
C ASP A 40 5.74 14.39 -27.38
N GLY A 41 5.50 15.68 -27.66
CA GLY A 41 5.61 16.23 -29.02
C GLY A 41 4.55 15.78 -30.04
N ALA A 42 3.53 14.99 -29.64
CA ALA A 42 2.52 14.47 -30.57
C ALA A 42 1.56 15.53 -31.14
N TRP A 43 1.60 16.76 -30.63
CA TRP A 43 0.60 17.80 -30.87
C TRP A 43 1.00 18.82 -31.95
N GLY A 44 2.20 18.69 -32.51
CA GLY A 44 2.75 19.60 -33.51
C GLY A 44 3.38 20.87 -32.92
N ASP A 45 4.20 21.53 -33.74
CA ASP A 45 5.04 22.67 -33.31
C ASP A 45 4.38 24.04 -33.53
N ASP A 46 3.12 24.08 -33.96
CA ASP A 46 2.39 25.34 -34.08
C ASP A 46 1.93 25.85 -32.70
N THR A 47 1.37 27.07 -32.67
CA THR A 47 0.92 27.69 -31.42
C THR A 47 -0.12 26.84 -30.68
N ILE A 48 -1.01 26.17 -31.41
CA ILE A 48 -2.07 25.34 -30.82
C ILE A 48 -1.45 24.06 -30.24
N GLY A 49 -0.59 23.40 -31.00
CA GLY A 49 0.15 22.21 -30.59
C GLY A 49 1.00 22.45 -29.35
N THR A 50 1.67 23.61 -29.27
CA THR A 50 2.43 24.03 -28.09
C THR A 50 1.54 24.14 -26.84
N TYR A 51 0.34 24.73 -26.95
CA TYR A 51 -0.58 24.83 -25.82
C TYR A 51 -1.14 23.47 -25.39
N ILE A 52 -1.47 22.61 -26.35
CA ILE A 52 -1.94 21.26 -26.05
C ILE A 52 -0.84 20.44 -25.38
N GLY A 53 0.39 20.47 -25.91
CA GLY A 53 1.53 19.77 -25.32
C GLY A 53 1.84 20.23 -23.90
N THR A 54 1.81 21.54 -23.66
CA THR A 54 2.02 22.09 -22.31
C THR A 54 0.93 21.62 -21.33
N ALA A 55 -0.35 21.66 -21.74
CA ALA A 55 -1.45 21.19 -20.91
C ALA A 55 -1.37 19.67 -20.66
N TYR A 56 -0.98 18.91 -21.69
CA TYR A 56 -0.77 17.47 -21.60
C TYR A 56 0.27 17.12 -20.53
N VAL A 57 1.47 17.72 -20.60
CA VAL A 57 2.55 17.47 -19.64
C VAL A 57 2.10 17.79 -18.21
N ALA A 58 1.45 18.94 -18.00
CA ALA A 58 1.00 19.35 -16.67
C ALA A 58 -0.03 18.38 -16.08
N VAL A 59 -1.00 17.91 -16.87
CA VAL A 59 -2.03 16.97 -16.41
C VAL A 59 -1.46 15.58 -16.21
N ALA A 60 -0.59 15.12 -17.12
CA ALA A 60 0.06 13.81 -17.02
C ALA A 60 0.92 13.72 -15.75
N GLN A 61 1.77 14.72 -15.50
CA GLN A 61 2.60 14.79 -14.29
C GLN A 61 1.74 14.79 -13.02
N TRP A 62 0.72 15.65 -12.95
CA TRP A 62 -0.17 15.70 -11.80
C TRP A 62 -0.87 14.35 -11.53
N ALA A 63 -1.33 13.67 -12.58
CA ALA A 63 -1.98 12.38 -12.43
C ALA A 63 -1.01 11.28 -11.96
N LEU A 64 0.20 11.24 -12.53
CA LEU A 64 1.27 10.32 -12.12
C LEU A 64 1.65 10.52 -10.64
N ASP A 65 1.82 11.77 -10.20
CA ASP A 65 2.12 12.08 -8.80
C ASP A 65 1.01 11.56 -7.85
N CYS A 66 -0.25 11.75 -8.23
CA CYS A 66 -1.38 11.24 -7.46
C CYS A 66 -1.37 9.70 -7.38
N TRP A 67 -1.10 9.01 -8.49
CA TRP A 67 -1.09 7.55 -8.49
C TRP A 67 0.11 6.97 -7.76
N HIS A 68 1.29 7.59 -7.84
CA HIS A 68 2.43 7.18 -7.02
C HIS A 68 2.12 7.31 -5.53
N THR A 69 1.50 8.42 -5.13
CA THR A 69 1.05 8.59 -3.74
C THR A 69 0.08 7.49 -3.32
N VAL A 70 -0.87 7.12 -4.18
CA VAL A 70 -1.80 6.01 -3.88
C VAL A 70 -1.08 4.67 -3.76
N ALA A 71 -0.10 4.39 -4.62
CA ALA A 71 0.67 3.15 -4.56
C ALA A 71 1.45 3.04 -3.23
N ASP A 72 2.11 4.12 -2.81
CA ASP A 72 2.84 4.19 -1.55
C ASP A 72 1.91 3.99 -0.35
N GLU A 73 0.73 4.62 -0.36
CA GLU A 73 -0.26 4.48 0.72
C GLU A 73 -0.84 3.05 0.81
N LEU A 74 -1.02 2.35 -0.32
CA LEU A 74 -1.43 0.95 -0.32
C LEU A 74 -0.36 0.05 0.32
N ALA A 75 0.91 0.25 -0.05
CA ALA A 75 2.01 -0.49 0.54
C ALA A 75 2.12 -0.23 2.05
N ALA A 76 2.10 1.05 2.46
CA ALA A 76 2.16 1.45 3.87
C ALA A 76 0.99 0.87 4.69
N ALA A 77 -0.23 0.91 4.16
CA ALA A 77 -1.38 0.30 4.81
C ALA A 77 -1.25 -1.23 4.93
N GLY A 78 -0.62 -1.88 3.95
CA GLY A 78 -0.30 -3.31 4.00
C GLY A 78 0.65 -3.63 5.14
N ASP A 79 1.76 -2.89 5.23
CA ASP A 79 2.77 -3.03 6.28
C ASP A 79 2.18 -2.76 7.67
N ASP A 80 1.33 -1.75 7.82
CA ASP A 80 0.65 -1.45 9.08
C ASP A 80 -0.22 -2.62 9.56
N LEU A 81 -0.96 -3.26 8.65
CA LEU A 81 -1.79 -4.43 9.00
C LEU A 81 -0.91 -5.63 9.40
N VAL A 82 0.18 -5.89 8.70
CA VAL A 82 1.16 -6.92 9.08
C VAL A 82 1.69 -6.64 10.48
N GLY A 83 2.12 -5.41 10.76
CA GLY A 83 2.62 -5.00 12.08
C GLY A 83 1.58 -5.14 13.19
N VAL A 84 0.30 -4.86 12.91
CA VAL A 84 -0.79 -5.09 13.87
C VAL A 84 -0.97 -6.59 14.15
N ALA A 85 -0.98 -7.43 13.12
CA ALA A 85 -1.13 -8.88 13.30
C ALA A 85 0.00 -9.47 14.16
N GLU A 86 1.25 -9.13 13.84
CA GLU A 86 2.44 -9.55 14.61
C GLU A 86 2.39 -9.06 16.07
N ALA A 87 1.88 -7.85 16.30
CA ALA A 87 1.72 -7.31 17.64
C ALA A 87 0.71 -8.12 18.47
N TYR A 88 -0.42 -8.53 17.88
CA TYR A 88 -1.40 -9.37 18.56
C TYR A 88 -0.84 -10.75 18.91
N GLU A 89 -0.20 -11.43 17.95
CA GLU A 89 0.41 -12.75 18.18
C GLU A 89 1.45 -12.71 19.31
N ARG A 90 2.28 -11.68 19.34
CA ARG A 90 3.27 -11.49 20.40
C ARG A 90 2.63 -11.26 21.77
N VAL A 91 1.63 -10.40 21.86
CA VAL A 91 0.93 -10.12 23.13
C VAL A 91 0.25 -11.39 23.66
N GLU A 92 -0.36 -12.19 22.78
CA GLU A 92 -0.99 -13.45 23.17
C GLU A 92 0.04 -14.48 23.65
N ALA A 93 1.16 -14.63 22.93
CA ALA A 93 2.25 -15.51 23.34
C ALA A 93 2.85 -15.12 24.70
N ASP A 94 3.07 -13.82 24.93
CA ASP A 94 3.58 -13.29 26.20
C ASP A 94 2.59 -13.55 27.35
N ALA A 95 1.29 -13.41 27.11
CA ALA A 95 0.25 -13.69 28.09
C ALA A 95 0.22 -15.18 28.47
N PHE A 96 0.29 -16.08 27.49
CA PHE A 96 0.37 -17.53 27.74
C PHE A 96 1.63 -17.90 28.53
N ALA A 97 2.79 -17.33 28.19
CA ALA A 97 4.04 -17.57 28.91
C ALA A 97 3.95 -17.11 30.37
N ALA A 98 3.38 -15.92 30.63
CA ALA A 98 3.20 -15.40 31.97
C ALA A 98 2.23 -16.24 32.81
N LEU A 99 1.12 -16.70 32.21
CA LEU A 99 0.15 -17.60 32.86
C LEU A 99 0.77 -18.95 33.22
N ASN A 100 1.56 -19.53 32.31
CA ASN A 100 2.25 -20.79 32.57
C ASN A 100 3.26 -20.65 33.71
N ALA A 101 4.06 -19.57 33.72
CA ALA A 101 5.01 -19.30 34.79
C ALA A 101 4.32 -19.12 36.16
N LEU A 102 3.15 -18.45 36.19
CA LEU A 102 2.33 -18.35 37.40
C LEU A 102 1.82 -19.72 37.85
N GLY A 103 1.34 -20.54 36.92
CA GLY A 103 0.89 -21.91 37.20
C GLY A 103 1.99 -22.78 37.83
N GLU A 104 3.21 -22.70 37.30
CA GLU A 104 4.39 -23.38 37.86
C GLU A 104 4.79 -22.86 39.24
N SER A 105 4.57 -21.57 39.52
CA SER A 105 4.91 -20.97 40.82
C SER A 105 3.92 -21.30 41.95
N LEU A 106 2.71 -21.73 41.59
CA LEU A 106 1.61 -21.99 42.54
C LEU A 106 1.33 -23.50 42.75
N GLY A 107 1.93 -24.38 41.95
CA GLY A 107 1.89 -25.84 42.09
C GLY A 107 3.12 -26.40 42.79
#